data_AF-A0A507QPK8-F1
#
_entry.id   AF-A0A507QPK8-F1
#
_cell.length_a   1.000
_cell.length_b   1.000
_cell.length_c   1.000
_cell.angle_alpha   90.00
_cell.angle_beta   90.00
_cell.angle_gamma   90.00
#
_symmetry.space_group_name_H-M   'P 1'
#
loop_
_entity.id
_entity.type
_entity.pdbx_description
1 polymer ?
#
loop_
_entity_poly.entity_id
_entity_poly.type
_entity_poly.pdbx_seq_one_letter_code
_entity_poly.pdbx_strand_id
1 'polypeptide(L)'
;MYEMSTLSERAFNHEQDSPVEQEYDRLRDLARQEAAKRNSCFQRSREAYENGDGAAAKELSEQGKEHGRKMEEYNRQASEYIFRENNAEGRVPPDTIDLHGQFVEEAEEILEQRIKYAKAHGQTHLHVIVGKGNHSANHVQKIKPRVEQVCQQLGLQYATEANEGRIYVNLTGGPAEMPPAGGAGYHHYQQQQGQHQYHQQYPQQQHQPQYQNQQQDEIEEVVEQLLPKVLQKLEKACCVVM
;
A
#
# COMPACT_ATOMS: atom_id res chain seq x y z
N MET A 1 -17.38 30.84 2.87
CA MET A 1 -16.00 30.71 2.38
C MET A 1 -15.55 29.32 2.78
N TYR A 2 -15.46 28.40 1.82
CA TYR A 2 -14.99 27.03 2.08
C TYR A 2 -13.49 27.10 2.32
N GLU A 3 -13.06 26.81 3.55
CA GLU A 3 -11.66 26.52 3.85
C GLU A 3 -11.28 25.27 3.05
N MET A 4 -10.44 25.46 2.04
CA MET A 4 -9.74 24.34 1.41
C MET A 4 -8.72 23.84 2.44
N SER A 5 -9.15 22.91 3.28
CA SER A 5 -8.26 22.17 4.16
C SER A 5 -7.35 21.31 3.29
N THR A 6 -6.24 21.90 2.82
CA THR A 6 -5.05 21.19 2.34
C THR A 6 -4.53 20.35 3.50
N LEU A 7 -5.03 19.12 3.60
CA LEU A 7 -4.60 18.15 4.59
C LEU A 7 -4.27 16.86 3.86
N SER A 8 -2.97 16.66 3.61
CA SER A 8 -2.23 15.41 3.91
C SER A 8 -0.88 15.40 3.18
N GLU A 9 0.10 16.18 3.66
CA GLU A 9 1.44 16.22 3.05
C GLU A 9 2.18 14.87 3.18
N ARG A 10 2.27 14.06 2.12
CA ARG A 10 3.28 13.00 1.83
C ARG A 10 2.81 11.55 1.85
N ALA A 11 2.27 11.11 0.72
CA ALA A 11 2.01 9.70 0.45
C ALA A 11 3.23 8.93 -0.13
N PHE A 12 4.47 9.46 -0.07
CA PHE A 12 5.68 8.85 -0.70
C PHE A 12 6.91 8.81 0.21
N ASN A 13 7.84 7.87 -0.07
CA ASN A 13 9.12 7.68 0.64
C ASN A 13 10.30 8.52 0.08
N HIS A 14 10.14 9.29 -1.00
CA HIS A 14 11.19 10.13 -1.61
C HIS A 14 10.67 11.46 -2.20
N GLU A 15 11.61 12.36 -2.56
CA GLU A 15 11.52 13.81 -2.89
C GLU A 15 10.14 14.46 -3.19
N GLN A 16 9.93 15.63 -2.54
CA GLN A 16 8.71 16.44 -2.54
C GLN A 16 8.33 16.98 -3.94
N ASP A 17 7.03 17.08 -4.21
CA ASP A 17 6.40 17.59 -5.45
C ASP A 17 6.53 16.69 -6.69
N SER A 18 6.48 15.37 -6.51
CA SER A 18 6.43 14.47 -7.66
C SER A 18 5.04 14.49 -8.34
N PRO A 19 4.95 14.36 -9.67
CA PRO A 19 3.68 14.16 -10.39
C PRO A 19 2.85 12.98 -9.84
N VAL A 20 3.51 12.06 -9.14
CA VAL A 20 2.91 10.89 -8.51
C VAL A 20 2.03 11.28 -7.31
N GLU A 21 2.47 12.24 -6.50
CA GLU A 21 1.67 12.70 -5.35
C GLU A 21 0.41 13.43 -5.78
N GLN A 22 0.53 14.27 -6.81
CA GLN A 22 -0.60 15.00 -7.35
C GLN A 22 -1.67 14.06 -7.93
N GLU A 23 -1.26 13.00 -8.62
CA GLU A 23 -2.21 12.04 -9.19
C GLU A 23 -2.88 11.19 -8.11
N TYR A 24 -2.12 10.72 -7.11
CA TYR A 24 -2.67 10.02 -5.96
C TYR A 24 -3.71 10.86 -5.21
N ASP A 25 -3.37 12.11 -4.89
CA ASP A 25 -4.26 13.03 -4.18
C ASP A 25 -5.51 13.34 -4.99
N ARG A 26 -5.36 13.55 -6.31
CA ARG A 26 -6.49 13.74 -7.23
C ARG A 26 -7.47 12.57 -7.18
N LEU A 27 -6.98 11.33 -7.24
CA LEU A 27 -7.83 10.13 -7.20
C LEU A 27 -8.54 10.01 -5.84
N ARG A 28 -7.83 10.25 -4.72
CA ARG A 28 -8.45 10.26 -3.38
C ARG A 28 -9.46 11.41 -3.22
N ASP A 29 -9.24 12.57 -3.83
CA ASP A 29 -10.19 13.68 -3.84
C ASP A 29 -11.45 13.34 -4.62
N LEU A 30 -11.32 12.71 -5.79
CA LEU A 30 -12.47 12.24 -6.57
C LEU A 30 -13.30 11.23 -5.79
N ALA A 31 -12.65 10.27 -5.11
CA ALA A 31 -13.34 9.33 -4.22
C ALA A 31 -14.10 10.07 -3.10
N ARG A 32 -13.48 11.06 -2.44
CA ARG A 32 -14.14 11.87 -1.39
C ARG A 32 -15.35 12.64 -1.91
N GLN A 33 -15.27 13.19 -3.13
CA GLN A 33 -16.40 13.88 -3.75
C GLN A 33 -17.57 12.92 -4.04
N GLU A 34 -17.30 11.73 -4.57
CA GLU A 34 -18.33 10.71 -4.79
C GLU A 34 -18.92 10.20 -3.47
N ALA A 35 -18.11 10.05 -2.42
CA ALA A 35 -18.60 9.70 -1.08
C ALA A 35 -19.56 10.77 -0.52
N ALA A 36 -19.27 12.06 -0.72
CA ALA A 36 -20.15 13.14 -0.30
C ALA A 36 -21.50 13.11 -1.05
N LYS A 37 -21.47 12.88 -2.37
CA LYS A 37 -22.69 12.71 -3.20
C LYS A 37 -23.51 11.50 -2.74
N ARG A 38 -22.87 10.35 -2.53
CA ARG A 38 -23.51 9.14 -2.00
C ARG A 38 -24.23 9.42 -0.68
N ASN A 39 -23.55 10.04 0.28
CA ASN A 39 -24.11 10.33 1.59
C ASN A 39 -25.33 11.27 1.48
N SER A 40 -25.26 12.27 0.60
CA SER A 40 -26.39 13.16 0.29
C SER A 40 -27.59 12.39 -0.31
N CYS A 41 -27.35 11.49 -1.27
CA CYS A 41 -28.38 10.64 -1.86
C CYS A 41 -29.05 9.74 -0.82
N PHE A 42 -28.27 9.08 0.05
CA PHE A 42 -28.83 8.21 1.08
C PHE A 42 -29.58 8.97 2.17
N GLN A 43 -29.11 10.16 2.56
CA GLN A 43 -29.87 11.02 3.47
C GLN A 43 -31.23 11.39 2.87
N ARG A 44 -31.25 11.89 1.63
CA ARG A 44 -32.50 12.25 0.94
C ARG A 44 -33.40 11.06 0.66
N SER A 45 -32.82 9.89 0.36
CA SER A 45 -33.56 8.63 0.19
C SER A 45 -34.32 8.26 1.47
N ARG A 46 -33.66 8.38 2.63
CA ARG A 46 -34.27 8.15 3.93
C ARG A 46 -35.39 9.15 4.22
N GLU A 47 -35.16 10.43 3.97
CA GLU A 47 -36.19 11.48 4.14
C GLU A 47 -37.42 11.21 3.25
N ALA A 48 -37.22 10.83 1.98
CA ALA A 48 -38.32 10.48 1.07
C ALA A 48 -39.12 9.27 1.58
N TYR A 49 -38.44 8.25 2.09
CA TYR A 49 -39.08 7.07 2.68
C TYR A 49 -39.90 7.43 3.92
N GLU A 50 -39.35 8.24 4.82
CA GLU A 50 -40.03 8.72 6.04
C GLU A 50 -41.28 9.57 5.69
N ASN A 51 -41.28 10.25 4.55
CA ASN A 51 -42.43 11.01 4.03
C ASN A 51 -43.43 10.17 3.21
N GLY A 52 -43.21 8.86 3.06
CA GLY A 52 -44.09 7.95 2.33
C GLY A 52 -43.89 7.94 0.81
N ASP A 53 -42.89 8.65 0.29
CA ASP A 53 -42.54 8.62 -1.14
C ASP A 53 -41.51 7.52 -1.42
N GLY A 54 -42.01 6.27 -1.50
CA GLY A 54 -41.18 5.10 -1.78
C GLY A 54 -40.53 5.10 -3.17
N ALA A 55 -41.13 5.78 -4.15
CA ALA A 55 -40.58 5.84 -5.50
C ALA A 55 -39.33 6.74 -5.52
N ALA A 56 -39.43 7.95 -4.96
CA ALA A 56 -38.28 8.85 -4.83
C ALA A 56 -37.20 8.26 -3.93
N ALA A 57 -37.59 7.58 -2.84
CA ALA A 57 -36.64 6.90 -1.96
C ALA A 57 -35.82 5.85 -2.71
N LYS A 58 -36.46 5.03 -3.54
CA LYS A 58 -35.80 4.01 -4.35
C LYS A 58 -34.84 4.62 -5.37
N GLU A 59 -35.28 5.63 -6.11
CA GLU A 59 -34.44 6.31 -7.11
C GLU A 59 -33.19 6.93 -6.47
N LEU A 60 -33.34 7.64 -5.35
CA LEU A 60 -32.23 8.22 -4.61
C LEU A 60 -31.28 7.16 -4.03
N SER A 61 -31.81 6.01 -3.61
CA SER A 61 -31.01 4.86 -3.17
C SER A 61 -30.16 4.30 -4.31
N GLU A 62 -30.74 4.14 -5.50
CA GLU A 62 -30.03 3.67 -6.70
C GLU A 62 -28.93 4.66 -7.12
N GLN A 63 -29.22 5.97 -7.11
CA GLN A 63 -28.21 7.01 -7.36
C GLN A 63 -27.09 6.97 -6.31
N GLY A 64 -27.42 6.78 -5.03
CA GLY A 64 -26.44 6.63 -3.96
C GLY A 64 -25.53 5.43 -4.19
N LYS A 65 -26.08 4.28 -4.59
CA LYS A 65 -25.29 3.08 -4.93
C LYS A 65 -24.34 3.34 -6.09
N GLU A 66 -24.77 4.06 -7.12
CA GLU A 66 -23.92 4.42 -8.26
C GLU A 66 -22.75 5.33 -7.85
N HIS A 67 -22.99 6.34 -7.01
CA HIS A 67 -21.91 7.14 -6.42
C HIS A 67 -20.99 6.29 -5.53
N GLY A 68 -21.53 5.29 -4.83
CA GLY A 68 -20.75 4.31 -4.08
C GLY A 68 -19.76 3.54 -4.96
N ARG A 69 -20.21 3.01 -6.09
CA ARG A 69 -19.36 2.31 -7.06
C ARG A 69 -18.25 3.20 -7.62
N LYS A 70 -18.56 4.46 -7.96
CA LYS A 70 -17.56 5.42 -8.44
C LYS A 70 -16.53 5.78 -7.38
N MET A 71 -16.96 5.94 -6.12
CA MET A 71 -16.04 6.15 -5.01
C MET A 71 -15.07 4.96 -4.88
N GLU A 72 -15.59 3.74 -4.89
CA GLU A 72 -14.78 2.52 -4.80
C GLU A 72 -13.77 2.44 -5.97
N GLU A 73 -14.22 2.73 -7.19
CA GLU A 73 -13.38 2.75 -8.38
C GLU A 73 -12.23 3.78 -8.28
N TYR A 74 -12.49 4.99 -7.79
CA TYR A 74 -11.43 5.99 -7.59
C TYR A 74 -10.47 5.62 -6.46
N ASN A 75 -10.96 5.05 -5.35
CA ASN A 75 -10.09 4.54 -4.28
C ASN A 75 -9.20 3.40 -4.79
N ARG A 76 -9.78 2.49 -5.58
CA ARG A 76 -9.05 1.40 -6.23
C ARG A 76 -7.93 1.93 -7.12
N GLN A 77 -8.22 2.88 -8.00
CA GLN A 77 -7.21 3.51 -8.86
C GLN A 77 -6.11 4.17 -8.02
N ALA A 78 -6.46 4.87 -6.94
CA ALA A 78 -5.48 5.48 -6.05
C ALA A 78 -4.58 4.44 -5.38
N SER A 79 -5.17 3.36 -4.86
CA SER A 79 -4.48 2.24 -4.19
C SER A 79 -3.50 1.54 -5.14
N GLU A 80 -3.94 1.21 -6.35
CA GLU A 80 -3.11 0.60 -7.39
C GLU A 80 -1.95 1.48 -7.79
N TYR A 81 -2.24 2.76 -8.00
CA TYR A 81 -1.25 3.74 -8.42
C TYR A 81 -0.14 3.86 -7.37
N ILE A 82 -0.49 4.12 -6.10
CA ILE A 82 0.53 4.26 -5.06
C ILE A 82 1.27 2.95 -4.79
N PHE A 83 0.57 1.80 -4.83
CA PHE A 83 1.20 0.50 -4.66
C PHE A 83 2.29 0.25 -5.70
N ARG A 84 1.94 0.46 -6.98
CA ARG A 84 2.86 0.25 -8.10
C ARG A 84 4.07 1.16 -8.00
N GLU A 85 3.87 2.43 -7.67
CA GLU A 85 4.95 3.42 -7.63
C GLU A 85 5.91 3.18 -6.46
N ASN A 86 5.40 2.73 -5.31
CA ASN A 86 6.21 2.40 -4.13
C ASN A 86 6.94 1.06 -4.27
N ASN A 87 6.36 0.10 -4.99
CA ASN A 87 6.91 -1.25 -5.16
C ASN A 87 7.50 -1.50 -6.56
N ALA A 88 7.72 -0.43 -7.33
CA ALA A 88 8.37 -0.52 -8.64
C ALA A 88 9.78 -1.11 -8.51
N GLU A 89 10.28 -1.67 -9.62
CA GLU A 89 11.61 -2.28 -9.65
C GLU A 89 12.69 -1.32 -9.10
N GLY A 90 13.52 -1.83 -8.18
CA GLY A 90 14.59 -1.06 -7.56
C GLY A 90 14.16 -0.09 -6.46
N ARG A 91 12.86 0.04 -6.16
CA ARG A 91 12.37 0.86 -5.03
C ARG A 91 12.50 0.16 -3.69
N VAL A 92 12.14 -1.11 -3.64
CA VAL A 92 12.23 -1.96 -2.44
C VAL A 92 12.92 -3.28 -2.77
N PRO A 93 13.61 -3.89 -1.80
CA PRO A 93 14.16 -5.24 -1.96
C PRO A 93 13.07 -6.29 -2.27
N PRO A 94 13.41 -7.42 -2.90
CA PRO A 94 12.43 -8.47 -3.27
C PRO A 94 11.68 -9.09 -2.07
N ASP A 95 12.31 -9.13 -0.90
CA ASP A 95 11.74 -9.60 0.37
C ASP A 95 10.96 -8.51 1.12
N THR A 96 10.70 -7.38 0.49
CA THR A 96 10.06 -6.21 1.09
C THR A 96 8.79 -5.84 0.32
N ILE A 97 7.77 -5.36 1.04
CA ILE A 97 6.56 -4.76 0.47
C ILE A 97 6.26 -3.43 1.15
N ASP A 98 5.99 -2.40 0.36
CA ASP A 98 5.60 -1.08 0.83
C ASP A 98 4.08 -0.88 0.72
N LEU A 99 3.43 -0.77 1.89
CA LEU A 99 2.00 -0.55 2.04
C LEU A 99 1.67 0.88 2.46
N HIS A 100 2.64 1.78 2.49
CA HIS A 100 2.34 3.16 2.87
C HIS A 100 1.47 3.85 1.80
N GLY A 101 0.61 4.77 2.25
CA GLY A 101 -0.40 5.41 1.39
C GLY A 101 -1.65 4.56 1.14
N GLN A 102 -1.66 3.28 1.53
CA GLN A 102 -2.85 2.44 1.48
C GLN A 102 -3.83 2.78 2.59
N PHE A 103 -5.12 2.56 2.36
CA PHE A 103 -6.11 2.46 3.43
C PHE A 103 -5.99 1.10 4.13
N VAL A 104 -6.61 0.98 5.29
CA VAL A 104 -6.44 -0.18 6.19
C VAL A 104 -6.89 -1.47 5.50
N GLU A 105 -8.04 -1.42 4.85
CA GLU A 105 -8.65 -2.53 4.12
C GLU A 105 -7.80 -2.92 2.90
N GLU A 106 -7.32 -1.93 2.14
CA GLU A 106 -6.43 -2.13 0.99
C GLU A 106 -5.12 -2.81 1.43
N ALA A 107 -4.49 -2.30 2.49
CA ALA A 107 -3.23 -2.82 3.01
C ALA A 107 -3.35 -4.26 3.52
N GLU A 108 -4.46 -4.59 4.19
CA GLU A 108 -4.75 -5.96 4.63
C GLU A 108 -4.79 -6.93 3.46
N GLU A 109 -5.57 -6.62 2.43
CA GLU A 109 -5.77 -7.54 1.31
C GLU A 109 -4.47 -7.74 0.52
N ILE A 110 -3.74 -6.66 0.26
CA ILE A 110 -2.44 -6.71 -0.41
C ILE A 110 -1.46 -7.56 0.41
N LEU A 111 -1.40 -7.36 1.74
CA LEU A 111 -0.49 -8.10 2.61
C LEU A 111 -0.81 -9.60 2.63
N GLU A 112 -2.07 -9.98 2.80
CA GLU A 112 -2.47 -11.39 2.81
C GLU A 112 -2.01 -12.12 1.54
N GLN A 113 -2.16 -11.46 0.39
CA GLN A 113 -1.79 -12.04 -0.88
C GLN A 113 -0.28 -12.11 -1.06
N ARG A 114 0.46 -11.06 -0.67
CA ARG A 114 1.93 -11.08 -0.71
C ARG A 114 2.49 -12.19 0.17
N ILE A 115 1.90 -12.44 1.35
CA ILE A 115 2.28 -13.54 2.25
C ILE A 115 2.01 -14.90 1.59
N LYS A 116 0.84 -15.09 0.97
CA LYS A 116 0.51 -16.34 0.25
C LYS A 116 1.51 -16.60 -0.87
N TYR A 117 1.80 -15.57 -1.66
CA TYR A 117 2.81 -15.61 -2.72
C TYR A 117 4.20 -15.97 -2.18
N ALA A 118 4.65 -15.28 -1.13
CA ALA A 118 5.95 -15.49 -0.51
C ALA A 118 6.14 -16.95 -0.07
N LYS A 119 5.13 -17.50 0.62
CA LYS A 119 5.13 -18.89 1.06
C LYS A 119 5.16 -19.88 -0.10
N ALA A 120 4.39 -19.62 -1.16
CA ALA A 120 4.35 -20.49 -2.35
C ALA A 120 5.71 -20.53 -3.08
N HIS A 121 6.49 -19.45 -3.02
CA HIS A 121 7.81 -19.32 -3.64
C HIS A 121 8.97 -19.61 -2.68
N GLY A 122 8.70 -20.18 -1.50
CA GLY A 122 9.74 -20.60 -0.55
C GLY A 122 10.47 -19.46 0.18
N GLN A 123 9.93 -18.23 0.15
CA GLN A 123 10.47 -17.13 0.94
C GLN A 123 10.25 -17.41 2.44
N THR A 124 11.28 -17.18 3.24
CA THR A 124 11.26 -17.49 4.69
C THR A 124 10.77 -16.33 5.54
N HIS A 125 10.82 -15.10 5.01
CA HIS A 125 10.44 -13.89 5.71
C HIS A 125 9.95 -12.82 4.74
N LEU A 126 9.34 -11.76 5.29
CA LEU A 126 8.88 -10.60 4.57
C LEU A 126 9.06 -9.35 5.43
N HIS A 127 9.62 -8.29 4.87
CA HIS A 127 9.63 -6.96 5.47
C HIS A 127 8.44 -6.15 4.97
N VAL A 128 7.64 -5.60 5.87
CA VAL A 128 6.43 -4.83 5.55
C VAL A 128 6.62 -3.39 5.99
N ILE A 129 6.67 -2.45 5.05
CA ILE A 129 6.72 -1.02 5.33
C ILE A 129 5.29 -0.53 5.50
N VAL A 130 4.94 -0.09 6.71
CA VAL A 130 3.62 0.44 7.09
C VAL A 130 3.59 1.96 7.19
N GLY A 131 4.74 2.62 6.96
CA GLY A 131 4.93 4.06 7.07
C GLY A 131 5.00 4.55 8.51
N LYS A 132 5.52 5.76 8.75
CA LYS A 132 5.76 6.31 10.12
C LYS A 132 4.51 6.90 10.80
N GLY A 133 3.36 6.93 10.12
CA GLY A 133 2.11 7.49 10.65
C GLY A 133 1.95 9.00 10.51
N ASN A 134 2.99 9.73 10.09
CA ASN A 134 2.99 11.19 9.94
C ASN A 134 1.89 11.76 9.03
N HIS A 135 1.29 10.95 8.15
CA HIS A 135 0.41 11.43 7.06
C HIS A 135 -0.98 10.77 7.07
N SER A 136 -1.30 10.07 8.15
CA SER A 136 -2.65 9.58 8.37
C SER A 136 -3.54 10.70 8.91
N ALA A 137 -4.85 10.66 8.66
CA ALA A 137 -5.78 11.56 9.32
C ALA A 137 -5.59 11.47 10.84
N ASN A 138 -5.17 12.58 11.46
CA ASN A 138 -4.79 12.73 12.87
C ASN A 138 -3.45 12.09 13.32
N HIS A 139 -2.51 11.83 12.41
CA HIS A 139 -1.20 11.22 12.72
C HIS A 139 -1.28 9.83 13.40
N VAL A 140 -2.39 9.10 13.21
CA VAL A 140 -2.58 7.73 13.68
C VAL A 140 -2.07 6.71 12.65
N GLN A 141 -1.00 5.99 12.97
CA GLN A 141 -0.49 4.87 12.16
C GLN A 141 -1.48 3.69 12.14
N LYS A 142 -2.54 3.77 11.33
CA LYS A 142 -3.63 2.76 11.29
C LYS A 142 -3.25 1.45 10.60
N ILE A 143 -2.27 1.47 9.69
CA ILE A 143 -1.84 0.28 8.96
C ILE A 143 -1.07 -0.68 9.88
N LYS A 144 -0.18 -0.17 10.74
CA LYS A 144 0.60 -0.99 11.68
C LYS A 144 -0.24 -1.99 12.48
N PRO A 145 -1.25 -1.56 13.28
CA PRO A 145 -2.04 -2.50 14.07
C PRO A 145 -2.79 -3.50 13.18
N ARG A 146 -3.17 -3.11 11.95
CA ARG A 146 -3.82 -4.03 11.02
C ARG A 146 -2.87 -5.12 10.51
N VAL A 147 -1.65 -4.76 10.15
CA VAL A 147 -0.62 -5.73 9.73
C VAL A 147 -0.30 -6.71 10.85
N GLU A 148 -0.16 -6.22 12.08
CA GLU A 148 0.03 -7.05 13.27
C GLU A 148 -1.14 -8.04 13.44
N GLN A 149 -2.38 -7.58 13.29
CA GLN A 149 -3.57 -8.41 13.36
C GLN A 149 -3.60 -9.49 12.26
N VAL A 150 -3.26 -9.15 11.01
CA VAL A 150 -3.17 -10.13 9.90
C VAL A 150 -2.12 -11.21 10.21
N CYS A 151 -0.95 -10.81 10.73
CA CYS A 151 0.08 -11.77 11.13
C CYS A 151 -0.44 -12.74 12.21
N GLN A 152 -1.11 -12.22 13.24
CA GLN A 152 -1.72 -13.05 14.29
C GLN A 152 -2.78 -14.01 13.74
N GLN A 153 -3.66 -13.53 12.86
CA GLN A 153 -4.71 -14.35 12.22
C GLN A 153 -4.12 -15.48 11.36
N LEU A 154 -2.96 -15.25 10.74
CA LEU A 154 -2.25 -16.25 9.94
C LEU A 154 -1.28 -17.13 10.76
N GLY A 155 -1.23 -16.96 12.09
CA GLY A 155 -0.33 -17.70 12.97
C GLY A 155 1.15 -17.38 12.75
N LEU A 156 1.45 -16.20 12.22
CA LEU A 156 2.80 -15.75 11.91
C LEU A 156 3.39 -14.95 13.07
N GLN A 157 4.67 -15.18 13.35
CA GLN A 157 5.43 -14.36 14.29
C GLN A 157 5.96 -13.13 13.56
N TYR A 158 5.96 -11.99 14.25
CA TYR A 158 6.45 -10.73 13.69
C TYR A 158 7.22 -9.92 14.74
N ALA A 159 8.10 -9.03 14.27
CA ALA A 159 8.85 -8.09 15.09
C ALA A 159 8.78 -6.69 14.47
N THR A 160 8.55 -5.66 15.27
CA THR A 160 8.66 -4.28 14.80
C THR A 160 10.13 -3.89 14.74
N GLU A 161 10.59 -3.43 13.58
CA GLU A 161 11.93 -2.87 13.42
C GLU A 161 11.94 -1.40 13.87
N ALA A 162 12.85 -1.06 14.77
CA ALA A 162 12.74 0.14 15.60
C ALA A 162 12.82 1.50 14.86
N ASN A 163 13.09 1.58 13.55
CA ASN A 163 13.52 2.84 12.96
C ASN A 163 12.76 3.37 11.72
N GLU A 164 11.82 2.65 11.12
CA GLU A 164 11.25 3.12 9.82
C GLU A 164 9.74 2.93 9.61
N GLY A 165 9.01 2.42 10.61
CA GLY A 165 7.64 1.96 10.37
C GLY A 165 7.66 0.70 9.51
N ARG A 166 8.53 -0.25 9.86
CA ARG A 166 8.71 -1.54 9.19
C ARG A 166 8.44 -2.68 10.18
N ILE A 167 7.84 -3.76 9.69
CA ILE A 167 7.58 -4.99 10.43
C ILE A 167 8.26 -6.14 9.71
N TYR A 168 9.08 -6.89 10.43
CA TYR A 168 9.59 -8.18 9.99
C TYR A 168 8.56 -9.27 10.28
N VAL A 169 8.22 -10.07 9.29
CA VAL A 169 7.28 -11.19 9.39
C VAL A 169 8.01 -12.49 9.06
N ASN A 170 8.02 -13.44 10.00
CA ASN A 170 8.57 -14.77 9.76
C ASN A 170 7.49 -15.65 9.10
N LEU A 171 7.77 -16.19 7.92
CA LEU A 171 6.83 -17.01 7.14
C LEU A 171 6.94 -18.51 7.43
N THR A 172 8.00 -18.94 8.12
CA THR A 172 8.29 -20.35 8.42
C THR A 172 7.53 -20.91 9.64
N GLY A 173 6.85 -20.05 10.40
CA GLY A 173 6.12 -20.43 11.63
C GLY A 173 7.00 -20.56 12.88
N GLY A 174 8.30 -20.32 12.77
CA GLY A 174 9.22 -20.18 13.90
C GLY A 174 9.17 -18.79 14.56
N PRO A 175 9.94 -18.56 15.63
CA PRO A 175 10.01 -17.25 16.28
C PRO A 175 10.49 -16.17 15.30
N ALA A 176 10.01 -14.94 15.47
CA ALA A 176 10.49 -13.78 14.72
C ALA A 176 11.84 -13.31 15.29
N GLU A 177 12.87 -14.14 15.13
CA GLU A 177 14.24 -13.77 15.42
C GLU A 177 14.78 -12.97 14.24
N MET A 178 14.92 -11.66 14.42
CA MET A 178 15.59 -10.84 13.42
C MET A 178 17.05 -11.30 13.31
N PRO A 179 17.57 -11.56 12.09
CA PRO A 179 19.00 -11.78 11.95
C PRO A 179 19.74 -10.56 12.52
N PRO A 180 20.87 -10.76 13.24
CA PRO A 180 21.61 -9.65 13.81
C PRO A 180 21.97 -8.66 12.70
N ALA A 181 21.73 -7.37 12.95
CA ALA A 181 22.07 -6.29 12.03
C ALA A 181 23.60 -6.29 11.78
N GLY A 182 24.03 -7.04 10.77
CA GLY A 182 25.44 -7.29 10.50
C GLY A 182 25.65 -7.71 9.06
N GLY A 183 25.99 -6.75 8.20
CA GLY A 183 26.78 -7.03 7.00
C GLY A 183 26.26 -6.56 5.64
N ALA A 184 25.20 -5.78 5.53
CA ALA A 184 24.87 -5.08 4.28
C ALA A 184 25.09 -3.57 4.49
N GLY A 185 26.26 -3.08 4.06
CA GLY A 185 26.60 -1.67 4.13
C GLY A 185 25.59 -0.85 3.32
N TYR A 186 24.72 -0.13 4.03
CA TYR A 186 24.03 1.02 3.47
C TYR A 186 25.10 2.07 3.11
N HIS A 187 25.50 2.09 1.83
CA HIS A 187 26.36 3.13 1.30
C HIS A 187 25.61 4.47 1.31
N HIS A 188 25.80 5.21 2.40
CA HIS A 188 25.49 6.63 2.51
C HIS A 188 26.39 7.40 1.53
N TYR A 189 25.81 7.98 0.48
CA TYR A 189 26.53 8.91 -0.41
C TYR A 189 26.75 10.24 0.32
N GLN A 190 27.81 10.32 1.11
CA GLN A 190 28.34 11.60 1.57
C GLN A 190 29.36 12.09 0.53
N GLN A 191 28.96 13.11 -0.21
CA GLN A 191 29.79 13.82 -1.16
C GLN A 191 30.88 14.59 -0.38
N GLN A 192 32.14 14.19 -0.50
CA GLN A 192 33.26 14.98 0.04
C GLN A 192 34.41 15.04 -0.98
N GLN A 193 34.78 16.27 -1.30
CA GLN A 193 35.90 16.65 -2.16
C GLN A 193 37.24 16.23 -1.53
N GLY A 194 38.18 15.76 -2.35
CA GLY A 194 39.58 15.60 -1.95
C GLY A 194 40.40 14.82 -2.98
N GLN A 195 41.40 15.48 -3.56
CA GLN A 195 42.44 14.91 -4.41
C GLN A 195 43.18 13.75 -3.70
N HIS A 196 43.56 12.70 -4.43
CA HIS A 196 44.96 12.41 -4.80
C HIS A 196 45.08 11.00 -5.44
N GLN A 197 45.95 10.97 -6.45
CA GLN A 197 46.29 9.92 -7.38
C GLN A 197 47.37 8.99 -6.79
N TYR A 198 47.18 7.66 -6.83
CA TYR A 198 48.26 6.68 -7.06
C TYR A 198 47.71 5.35 -7.63
N HIS A 199 48.46 4.80 -8.58
CA HIS A 199 48.26 3.55 -9.33
C HIS A 199 48.31 2.29 -8.47
N GLN A 200 47.55 1.24 -8.83
CA GLN A 200 48.03 -0.15 -8.99
C GLN A 200 46.94 -1.02 -9.65
N GLN A 201 47.41 -1.95 -10.49
CA GLN A 201 46.67 -2.64 -11.55
C GLN A 201 46.56 -4.14 -11.22
N TYR A 202 45.35 -4.70 -11.18
CA TYR A 202 45.11 -6.15 -11.24
C TYR A 202 43.81 -6.49 -12.00
N PRO A 203 43.73 -7.67 -12.65
CA PRO A 203 42.83 -7.91 -13.79
C PRO A 203 41.42 -8.39 -13.42
N GLN A 204 40.45 -8.01 -14.26
CA GLN A 204 39.05 -8.43 -14.27
C GLN A 204 38.89 -9.93 -14.52
N GLN A 205 38.05 -10.59 -13.72
CA GLN A 205 37.25 -11.73 -14.14
C GLN A 205 35.79 -11.28 -14.26
N GLN A 206 35.24 -11.39 -15.47
CA GLN A 206 33.83 -11.22 -15.74
C GLN A 206 33.08 -12.49 -15.31
N HIS A 207 32.19 -12.38 -14.33
CA HIS A 207 31.05 -13.27 -14.18
C HIS A 207 29.80 -12.38 -14.19
N GLN A 208 28.97 -12.53 -15.22
CA GLN A 208 27.64 -11.91 -15.29
C GLN A 208 26.71 -12.52 -14.23
N PRO A 209 25.85 -11.72 -13.59
CA PRO A 209 24.82 -12.24 -12.69
C PRO A 209 23.60 -12.69 -13.51
N GLN A 210 23.34 -14.00 -13.57
CA GLN A 210 22.10 -14.56 -14.14
C GLN A 210 20.96 -14.65 -13.11
N TYR A 211 21.19 -14.24 -11.85
CA TYR A 211 20.20 -14.31 -10.76
C TYR A 211 19.19 -13.15 -10.73
N GLN A 212 19.41 -12.11 -11.53
CA GLN A 212 18.58 -10.90 -11.49
C GLN A 212 17.27 -11.05 -12.27
N ASN A 213 17.20 -11.97 -13.25
CA ASN A 213 16.05 -12.11 -14.13
C ASN A 213 14.90 -12.93 -13.52
N GLN A 214 15.19 -13.92 -12.66
CA GLN A 214 14.14 -14.66 -11.93
C GLN A 214 13.45 -13.83 -10.85
N GLN A 215 14.15 -12.86 -10.25
CA GLN A 215 13.56 -11.96 -9.24
C GLN A 215 12.70 -10.85 -9.85
N GLN A 216 12.93 -10.52 -11.13
CA GLN A 216 12.16 -9.55 -11.91
C GLN A 216 10.73 -10.05 -12.17
N ASP A 217 10.59 -11.31 -12.56
CA ASP A 217 9.28 -11.92 -12.83
C ASP A 217 8.40 -12.01 -11.56
N GLU A 218 8.99 -12.22 -10.38
CA GLU A 218 8.22 -12.47 -9.16
C GLU A 218 7.43 -11.26 -8.63
N ILE A 219 7.97 -10.05 -8.72
CA ILE A 219 7.29 -8.83 -8.24
C ILE A 219 6.27 -8.36 -9.28
N GLU A 220 6.61 -8.44 -10.56
CA GLU A 220 5.72 -8.08 -11.65
C GLU A 220 4.52 -9.03 -11.73
N GLU A 221 4.74 -10.34 -11.52
CA GLU A 221 3.67 -11.34 -11.42
C GLU A 221 2.79 -11.14 -10.17
N VAL A 222 3.36 -10.68 -9.04
CA VAL A 222 2.59 -10.25 -7.85
C VAL A 222 1.71 -9.04 -8.18
N VAL A 223 2.24 -8.03 -8.86
CA VAL A 223 1.46 -6.85 -9.26
C VAL A 223 0.36 -7.22 -10.25
N GLU A 224 0.67 -8.02 -11.27
CA GLU A 224 -0.29 -8.44 -12.31
C GLU A 224 -1.31 -9.48 -11.84
N GLN A 225 -0.96 -10.39 -10.92
CA GLN A 225 -1.89 -11.43 -10.44
C GLN A 225 -2.65 -11.03 -9.17
N LEU A 226 -2.06 -10.23 -8.28
CA LEU A 226 -2.69 -9.91 -7.00
C LEU A 226 -3.67 -8.75 -7.12
N LEU A 227 -3.32 -7.69 -7.85
CA LEU A 227 -4.21 -6.53 -8.01
C LEU A 227 -5.58 -6.96 -8.54
N PRO A 228 -5.75 -7.60 -9.73
CA PRO A 228 -7.09 -7.96 -10.23
C PRO A 228 -7.88 -8.96 -9.36
N LYS A 229 -7.23 -9.86 -8.61
CA LYS A 229 -7.92 -10.89 -7.78
C LYS A 229 -8.33 -10.37 -6.40
N VAL A 230 -7.62 -9.39 -5.86
CA VAL A 230 -7.97 -8.66 -4.64
C VAL A 230 -9.25 -7.84 -4.87
N LEU A 231 -9.33 -7.20 -6.03
CA LEU A 231 -10.37 -6.23 -6.38
C LEU A 231 -11.78 -6.83 -6.56
N GLN A 232 -11.89 -8.08 -7.03
CA GLN A 232 -13.19 -8.76 -7.13
C GLN A 232 -13.80 -9.15 -5.77
N LYS A 233 -13.02 -9.19 -4.69
CA LYS A 233 -13.53 -9.55 -3.36
C LYS A 233 -14.15 -8.35 -2.63
N LEU A 234 -13.59 -7.15 -2.80
CA LEU A 234 -14.14 -5.91 -2.25
C LEU A 234 -15.52 -5.58 -2.85
N GLU A 235 -15.68 -5.72 -4.17
CA GLU A 235 -16.98 -5.50 -4.84
C GLU A 235 -18.09 -6.43 -4.31
N LYS A 236 -17.74 -7.65 -3.88
CA LYS A 236 -18.71 -8.66 -3.43
C LYS A 236 -19.08 -8.54 -1.95
N ALA A 237 -18.20 -8.01 -1.10
CA ALA A 237 -18.44 -7.88 0.33
C ALA A 237 -19.49 -6.79 0.66
N CYS A 238 -19.60 -5.73 -0.15
CA CYS A 238 -20.58 -4.65 0.05
C CYS A 238 -21.99 -4.96 -0.47
N CYS A 239 -22.20 -6.07 -1.19
CA CYS A 239 -23.52 -6.45 -1.71
C CYS A 239 -24.39 -7.26 -0.71
N VAL A 240 -23.91 -7.52 0.51
CA VAL A 240 -24.56 -8.43 1.48
C VAL A 240 -25.35 -7.70 2.59
N VAL A 241 -25.39 -6.36 2.60
CA VAL A 241 -26.28 -5.63 3.53
C VAL A 241 -27.46 -5.07 2.74
N MET A 242 -28.48 -5.92 2.55
CA MET A 242 -29.84 -5.55 2.17
C MET A 242 -30.72 -5.44 3.41
#